data_AF-A0A0F4YW71-F1
#
_entry.id   AF-A0A0F4YW71-F1
#
_cell.length_a   1.000
_cell.length_b   1.000
_cell.length_c   1.000
_cell.angle_alpha   90.00
_cell.angle_beta   90.00
_cell.angle_gamma   90.00
#
_symmetry.space_group_name_H-M   'P 1'
#
loop_
_entity.id
_entity.type
_entity.pdbx_description
1 polymer ?
#
loop_
_entity_poly.entity_id
_entity_poly.type
_entity_poly.pdbx_seq_one_letter_code
_entity_poly.pdbx_strand_id
1 'polypeptide(L)'
;MPRTDEAEWWFNAVYEAVQEIPRGRVTTYGHIARLLGYPQRARQVGVCLKHLPSNNNNSSSSSSNPAGAGAGADEVYHHFHTDNVPWQRVINAKGTISHRGPGTAAHQAAVLREEGVRVDEDAMGEYYVDFAQYGWFPDRLPSEEGEEEEEELSSDEYEGGEGDDTDRNGDRNGDMTREEEEEGEANNT
;
A
#
# COMPACT_ATOMS: atom_id res chain seq x y z
N MET A 1 18.94 6.41 -16.88
CA MET A 1 19.58 5.94 -15.63
C MET A 1 18.55 5.10 -14.91
N PRO A 2 18.84 3.84 -14.54
CA PRO A 2 17.97 3.08 -13.66
C PRO A 2 17.75 3.89 -12.39
N ARG A 3 16.51 3.90 -11.87
CA ARG A 3 16.24 4.52 -10.57
C ARG A 3 17.07 3.75 -9.53
N THR A 4 17.61 4.45 -8.54
CA THR A 4 18.20 3.79 -7.38
C THR A 4 17.11 3.03 -6.63
N ASP A 5 17.44 1.96 -5.91
CA ASP A 5 16.46 1.19 -5.14
C ASP A 5 15.63 2.09 -4.19
N GLU A 6 16.26 3.10 -3.59
CA GLU A 6 15.58 4.13 -2.78
C GLU A 6 14.54 4.93 -3.59
N ALA A 7 14.86 5.28 -4.84
CA ALA A 7 13.96 6.03 -5.69
C ALA A 7 12.78 5.16 -6.18
N GLU A 8 12.99 3.87 -6.41
CA GLU A 8 11.90 2.96 -6.76
C GLU A 8 10.95 2.76 -5.58
N TRP A 9 11.49 2.50 -4.39
CA TRP A 9 10.71 2.44 -3.16
C TRP A 9 9.89 3.72 -2.94
N TRP A 10 10.51 4.90 -3.07
CA TRP A 10 9.81 6.18 -2.90
C TRP A 10 8.66 6.36 -3.90
N PHE A 11 8.84 5.93 -5.15
CA PHE A 11 7.77 6.00 -6.15
C PHE A 11 6.59 5.10 -5.77
N ASN A 12 6.86 3.85 -5.38
CA ASN A 12 5.83 2.90 -4.99
C ASN A 12 5.07 3.39 -3.75
N ALA A 13 5.78 3.81 -2.70
CA ALA A 13 5.17 4.33 -1.47
C ALA A 13 4.26 5.55 -1.74
N VAL A 14 4.68 6.45 -2.65
CA VAL A 14 3.83 7.59 -3.07
C VAL A 14 2.57 7.11 -3.80
N TYR A 15 2.68 6.11 -4.66
CA TYR A 15 1.53 5.60 -5.40
C TYR A 15 0.53 4.87 -4.49
N GLU A 16 1.02 4.05 -3.55
CA GLU A 16 0.22 3.37 -2.52
C GLU A 16 -0.52 4.38 -1.65
N ALA A 17 0.19 5.38 -1.09
CA ALA A 17 -0.43 6.43 -0.28
C ALA A 17 -1.51 7.23 -1.04
N VAL A 18 -1.34 7.42 -2.35
CA VAL A 18 -2.33 8.12 -3.19
C VAL A 18 -3.56 7.23 -3.47
N GLN A 19 -3.41 5.91 -3.54
CA GLN A 19 -4.53 4.98 -3.69
C GLN A 19 -5.47 4.97 -2.49
N GLU A 20 -4.98 5.33 -1.30
CA GLU A 20 -5.77 5.40 -0.07
C GLU A 20 -6.71 6.61 -0.01
N ILE A 21 -6.52 7.62 -0.86
CA ILE A 21 -7.38 8.81 -0.86
C ILE A 21 -8.79 8.40 -1.30
N PRO A 22 -9.84 8.61 -0.49
CA PRO A 22 -11.20 8.21 -0.86
C PRO A 22 -11.73 8.96 -2.09
N ARG A 23 -12.67 8.33 -2.83
CA ARG A 23 -13.39 9.03 -3.91
C ARG A 23 -14.10 10.27 -3.37
N GLY A 24 -14.07 11.36 -4.13
CA GLY A 24 -14.68 12.62 -3.72
C GLY A 24 -13.90 13.37 -2.63
N ARG A 25 -12.66 12.96 -2.33
CA ARG A 25 -11.75 13.65 -1.43
C ARG A 25 -10.48 14.10 -2.14
N VAL A 26 -9.86 15.13 -1.60
CA VAL A 26 -8.59 15.68 -2.09
C VAL A 26 -7.59 15.86 -0.96
N THR A 27 -6.31 15.77 -1.32
CA THR A 27 -5.21 16.03 -0.39
C THR A 27 -4.12 16.86 -1.07
N THR A 28 -3.01 17.08 -0.37
CA THR A 28 -1.92 17.92 -0.87
C THR A 28 -0.62 17.13 -1.02
N TYR A 29 0.25 17.60 -1.92
CA TYR A 29 1.60 17.02 -2.10
C TYR A 29 2.40 16.99 -0.79
N GLY A 30 2.28 18.03 0.04
CA GLY A 30 2.95 18.10 1.34
C GLY A 30 2.37 17.12 2.34
N HIS A 31 1.06 16.87 2.28
CA HIS A 31 0.39 15.90 3.16
C HIS A 31 0.82 14.47 2.87
N ILE A 32 0.84 14.05 1.59
CA ILE A 32 1.37 12.73 1.20
C ILE A 32 2.82 12.56 1.66
N ALA A 33 3.65 13.59 1.48
CA ALA A 33 5.03 13.54 1.92
C ALA A 33 5.17 13.44 3.45
N ARG A 34 4.27 14.07 4.21
CA ARG A 34 4.19 13.96 5.69
C ARG A 34 3.76 12.56 6.11
N LEU A 35 2.75 11.99 5.48
CA LEU A 35 2.26 10.63 5.78
C LEU A 35 3.36 9.59 5.62
N LEU A 36 4.16 9.69 4.57
CA LEU A 36 5.32 8.81 4.36
C LEU A 36 6.53 9.11 5.26
N GLY A 37 6.44 10.07 6.19
CA GLY A 37 7.53 10.43 7.10
C GLY A 37 8.58 11.42 6.55
N TYR A 38 8.39 11.96 5.35
CA TYR A 38 9.33 12.88 4.69
C TYR A 38 8.71 14.24 4.31
N PRO A 39 8.35 15.10 5.27
CA PRO A 39 7.63 16.36 5.01
C PRO A 39 8.35 17.32 4.04
N GLN A 40 9.67 17.21 3.90
CA GLN A 40 10.47 18.04 2.98
C GLN A 40 10.44 17.55 1.52
N ARG A 41 9.86 16.37 1.23
CA ARG A 41 9.84 15.73 -0.09
C ARG A 41 8.58 16.02 -0.93
N ALA A 42 7.78 17.05 -0.58
CA ALA A 42 6.55 17.41 -1.30
C ALA A 42 6.74 17.60 -2.83
N ARG A 43 7.87 18.18 -3.25
CA ARG A 43 8.18 18.32 -4.69
C ARG A 43 8.41 16.98 -5.37
N GLN A 44 9.00 16.01 -4.66
CA GLN A 44 9.27 14.68 -5.19
C GLN A 44 7.98 13.89 -5.42
N VAL A 45 6.96 14.06 -4.56
CA VAL A 45 5.61 13.52 -4.81
C VAL A 45 5.07 13.98 -6.17
N GLY A 46 5.20 15.28 -6.47
CA GLY A 46 4.80 15.82 -7.76
C GLY A 46 5.60 15.26 -8.96
N VAL A 47 6.87 14.91 -8.75
CA VAL A 47 7.69 14.22 -9.76
C VAL A 47 7.19 12.80 -9.99
N CYS A 48 6.85 12.06 -8.93
CA CYS A 48 6.28 10.72 -9.03
C CYS A 48 5.00 10.71 -9.85
N LEU A 49 4.05 11.61 -9.54
CA LEU A 49 2.78 11.71 -10.28
C LEU A 49 2.96 12.15 -11.74
N LYS A 50 3.95 12.99 -12.03
CA LYS A 50 4.27 13.40 -13.41
C LYS A 50 4.81 12.24 -14.26
N HIS A 51 5.48 11.26 -13.63
CA HIS A 51 6.08 10.12 -14.30
C HIS A 51 5.23 8.84 -14.20
N LEU A 52 3.99 8.96 -13.74
CA LEU A 52 3.03 7.86 -13.73
C LEU A 52 2.75 7.43 -15.19
N PRO A 53 2.96 6.16 -15.55
CA PRO A 53 2.73 5.70 -16.92
C PRO A 53 1.22 5.67 -17.22
N SER A 54 0.87 5.93 -18.48
CA SER A 54 -0.50 5.75 -18.95
C SER A 54 -0.81 4.27 -19.08
N ASN A 55 -2.06 3.87 -18.83
CA ASN A 55 -2.49 2.52 -19.13
C ASN A 55 -2.55 2.32 -20.67
N ASN A 56 -1.83 1.33 -21.19
CA ASN A 56 -1.71 1.09 -22.64
C ASN A 56 -2.87 0.28 -23.25
N ASN A 57 -3.85 -0.14 -22.43
CA ASN A 57 -4.94 -1.04 -22.82
C ASN A 57 -5.96 -0.45 -23.81
N ASN A 58 -5.83 0.83 -24.17
CA ASN A 58 -6.70 1.56 -25.08
C ASN A 58 -6.05 1.86 -26.45
N SER A 59 -4.92 1.22 -26.76
CA SER A 59 -4.33 1.16 -28.12
C SER A 59 -5.17 0.27 -29.04
N SER A 60 -6.38 0.73 -29.36
CA SER A 60 -7.42 0.16 -30.22
C SER A 60 -6.95 -0.77 -31.36
N SER A 61 -7.14 -2.09 -31.21
CA SER A 61 -7.69 -2.96 -32.26
C SER A 61 -8.18 -4.30 -31.68
N SER A 62 -9.40 -4.66 -32.05
CA SER A 62 -10.03 -5.97 -31.94
C SER A 62 -9.06 -7.16 -32.04
N SER A 63 -8.99 -7.95 -30.96
CA SER A 63 -8.86 -9.41 -31.07
C SER A 63 -9.38 -10.06 -29.79
N SER A 64 -10.55 -10.66 -29.91
CA SER A 64 -10.98 -11.75 -29.06
C SER A 64 -9.94 -12.88 -29.12
N ASN A 65 -9.10 -13.04 -28.09
CA ASN A 65 -8.57 -14.36 -27.76
C ASN A 65 -8.01 -14.44 -26.32
N PRO A 66 -8.76 -15.00 -25.36
CA PRO A 66 -8.18 -15.45 -24.10
C PRO A 66 -7.89 -16.95 -24.21
N ALA A 67 -6.89 -17.35 -24.98
CA ALA A 67 -6.30 -18.70 -24.89
C ALA A 67 -5.09 -18.85 -25.82
N GLY A 68 -3.90 -18.83 -25.22
CA GLY A 68 -2.70 -19.53 -25.70
C GLY A 68 -2.00 -18.98 -26.94
N ALA A 69 -0.85 -18.32 -26.75
CA ALA A 69 0.41 -18.59 -27.48
C ALA A 69 1.46 -17.51 -27.18
N GLY A 70 2.67 -17.95 -26.86
CA GLY A 70 3.91 -17.29 -27.30
C GLY A 70 4.41 -16.13 -26.44
N ALA A 71 5.33 -16.45 -25.52
CA ALA A 71 6.30 -15.49 -25.04
C ALA A 71 7.05 -14.84 -26.22
N GLY A 72 6.99 -13.52 -26.34
CA GLY A 72 7.69 -12.78 -27.39
C GLY A 72 7.50 -11.26 -27.32
N ALA A 73 8.38 -10.60 -26.57
CA ALA A 73 8.75 -9.18 -26.59
C ALA A 73 7.71 -8.11 -26.14
N ASP A 74 7.99 -7.59 -24.93
CA ASP A 74 7.88 -6.17 -24.54
C ASP A 74 6.53 -5.58 -24.09
N GLU A 75 5.60 -6.40 -23.58
CA GLU A 75 4.53 -5.89 -22.72
C GLU A 75 5.07 -5.62 -21.31
N VAL A 76 5.60 -4.42 -21.09
CA VAL A 76 5.92 -3.95 -19.74
C VAL A 76 4.62 -3.60 -19.03
N TYR A 77 4.08 -4.55 -18.27
CA TYR A 77 2.95 -4.31 -17.36
C TYR A 77 3.42 -3.39 -16.24
N HIS A 78 3.03 -2.11 -16.31
CA HIS A 78 3.24 -1.17 -15.22
C HIS A 78 2.21 -1.44 -14.12
N HIS A 79 2.67 -1.86 -12.94
CA HIS A 79 1.79 -2.10 -11.79
C HIS A 79 1.01 -0.82 -11.41
N PHE A 80 1.67 0.33 -11.35
CA PHE A 80 1.04 1.63 -11.13
C PHE A 80 0.89 2.40 -12.45
N HIS A 81 -0.30 2.90 -12.72
CA HIS A 81 -0.64 3.65 -13.93
C HIS A 81 -1.77 4.67 -13.67
N THR A 82 -2.05 5.52 -14.67
CA THR A 82 -3.06 6.59 -14.57
C THR A 82 -4.45 6.14 -14.13
N ASP A 83 -4.84 4.89 -14.45
CA ASP A 83 -6.19 4.41 -14.15
C ASP A 83 -6.34 3.84 -12.72
N ASN A 84 -5.25 3.39 -12.08
CA ASN A 84 -5.30 2.80 -10.74
C ASN A 84 -4.72 3.71 -9.65
N VAL A 85 -3.93 4.71 -9.99
CA VAL A 85 -3.46 5.74 -9.05
C VAL A 85 -4.27 7.01 -9.27
N PRO A 86 -5.10 7.44 -8.29
CA PRO A 86 -6.00 8.59 -8.44
C PRO A 86 -5.25 9.94 -8.30
N TRP A 87 -4.31 10.18 -9.21
CA TRP A 87 -3.43 11.35 -9.22
C TRP A 87 -4.20 12.69 -9.21
N GLN A 88 -5.43 12.71 -9.76
CA GLN A 88 -6.28 13.90 -9.79
C GLN A 88 -6.65 14.41 -8.39
N ARG A 89 -6.61 13.56 -7.35
CA ARG A 89 -6.97 13.92 -5.96
C ARG A 89 -5.87 14.68 -5.23
N VAL A 90 -4.68 14.83 -5.82
CA VAL A 90 -3.54 15.54 -5.22
C VAL A 90 -3.40 16.95 -5.79
N ILE A 91 -3.67 17.97 -4.97
CA ILE A 91 -3.67 19.38 -5.38
C ILE A 91 -2.70 20.23 -4.54
N ASN A 92 -2.61 21.53 -4.85
CA ASN A 92 -1.73 22.44 -4.12
C ASN A 92 -2.25 22.68 -2.69
N ALA A 93 -1.34 22.97 -1.74
CA ALA A 93 -1.65 23.32 -0.35
C ALA A 93 -2.60 24.52 -0.19
N LYS A 94 -2.75 25.35 -1.22
CA LYS A 94 -3.73 26.46 -1.25
C LYS A 94 -5.14 26.05 -1.71
N GLY A 95 -5.36 24.76 -2.00
CA GLY A 95 -6.61 24.28 -2.60
C GLY A 95 -6.70 24.53 -4.11
N THR A 96 -5.62 24.96 -4.76
CA THR A 96 -5.61 25.28 -6.19
C THR A 96 -5.18 24.09 -7.06
N ILE A 97 -5.80 23.97 -8.23
CA ILE A 97 -5.38 23.03 -9.26
C ILE A 97 -4.29 23.69 -10.11
N SER A 98 -3.10 23.08 -10.14
CA SER A 98 -1.95 23.68 -10.83
C SER A 98 -2.08 23.59 -12.35
N HIS A 99 -1.88 24.70 -13.06
CA HIS A 99 -1.72 24.71 -14.51
C HIS A 99 -0.37 24.10 -14.90
N ARG A 100 -0.37 22.90 -15.49
CA ARG A 100 0.83 22.14 -15.90
C ARG A 100 0.93 22.02 -17.43
N GLY A 101 0.31 22.94 -18.15
CA GLY A 101 0.18 22.94 -19.61
C GLY A 101 -1.26 23.20 -20.04
N PRO A 102 -1.51 23.44 -21.34
CA PRO A 102 -2.83 23.76 -21.86
C PRO A 102 -3.85 22.68 -21.49
N GLY A 103 -4.97 23.07 -20.88
CA GLY A 103 -6.10 22.17 -20.58
C GLY A 103 -5.87 21.16 -19.43
N THR A 104 -4.66 21.04 -18.89
CA THR A 104 -4.34 20.07 -17.82
C THR A 104 -5.15 20.31 -16.55
N ALA A 105 -5.23 21.57 -16.10
CA ALA A 105 -6.01 21.94 -14.92
C ALA A 105 -7.51 21.76 -15.13
N ALA A 106 -8.01 22.08 -16.32
CA ALA A 106 -9.43 21.90 -16.67
C ALA A 106 -9.82 20.42 -16.69
N HIS A 107 -8.96 19.55 -17.21
CA HIS A 107 -9.18 18.10 -17.18
C HIS A 107 -9.19 17.56 -15.75
N GLN A 108 -8.20 17.94 -14.93
CA GLN A 108 -8.17 17.53 -13.52
C GLN A 108 -9.43 18.03 -12.77
N ALA A 109 -9.87 19.27 -13.02
CA ALA A 109 -11.10 19.81 -12.47
C ALA A 109 -12.35 19.01 -12.90
N ALA A 110 -12.42 18.60 -14.17
CA ALA A 110 -13.53 17.80 -14.69
C ALA A 110 -13.60 16.42 -14.00
N VAL A 111 -12.48 15.70 -13.90
CA VAL A 111 -12.44 14.39 -13.24
C VAL A 111 -12.81 14.51 -11.75
N LEU A 112 -12.34 15.55 -11.06
CA LEU A 112 -12.73 15.81 -9.67
C LEU A 112 -14.24 16.07 -9.53
N ARG A 113 -14.84 16.83 -10.45
CA ARG A 113 -16.29 17.07 -10.47
C ARG A 113 -17.08 15.79 -10.71
N GLU A 114 -16.60 14.88 -11.57
CA GLU A 114 -17.21 13.56 -11.78
C GLU A 114 -17.16 12.67 -10.52
N GLU A 115 -16.17 12.89 -9.65
CA GLU A 115 -16.11 12.25 -8.33
C GLU A 115 -16.98 12.92 -7.26
N GLY A 116 -17.68 14.01 -7.60
CA GLY A 116 -18.53 14.76 -6.67
C GLY A 116 -17.81 15.87 -5.89
N VAL A 117 -16.56 16.19 -6.24
CA VAL A 117 -15.81 17.32 -5.67
C VAL A 117 -16.26 18.61 -6.35
N ARG A 118 -16.72 19.58 -5.57
CA ARG A 118 -17.00 20.93 -6.09
C ARG A 118 -15.69 21.64 -6.39
N VAL A 119 -15.54 22.06 -7.65
CA VAL A 119 -14.40 22.86 -8.10
C VAL A 119 -14.93 24.19 -8.63
N ASP A 120 -14.68 25.27 -7.90
CA ASP A 120 -15.03 26.63 -8.31
C ASP A 120 -13.94 27.19 -9.24
N GLU A 121 -14.32 28.12 -10.12
CA GLU A 121 -13.42 28.81 -11.06
C GLU A 121 -13.53 30.31 -10.83
N ASP A 122 -12.40 31.00 -10.74
CA ASP A 122 -12.36 32.45 -10.56
C ASP A 122 -12.31 33.22 -11.90
N ALA A 123 -12.30 34.55 -11.83
CA ALA A 123 -12.25 35.41 -13.01
C ALA A 123 -10.95 35.28 -13.83
N MET A 124 -9.88 34.69 -13.26
CA MET A 124 -8.60 34.44 -13.91
C MET A 124 -8.53 33.03 -14.53
N GLY A 125 -9.57 32.21 -14.34
CA GLY A 125 -9.60 30.81 -14.77
C GLY A 125 -8.79 29.87 -13.87
N GLU A 126 -8.48 30.28 -12.64
CA GLU A 126 -7.90 29.40 -11.63
C GLU A 126 -9.00 28.57 -10.96
N TYR A 127 -8.70 27.29 -10.75
CA TYR A 127 -9.64 26.32 -10.16
C TYR A 127 -9.30 26.07 -8.69
N TYR A 128 -10.33 26.06 -7.84
CA TYR A 128 -10.20 25.95 -6.39
C TYR A 128 -11.12 24.86 -5.83
N VAL A 129 -10.64 24.19 -4.78
CA VAL A 129 -11.39 23.20 -4.00
C VAL A 129 -11.36 23.61 -2.53
N ASP A 130 -12.53 23.57 -1.87
CA ASP A 130 -12.64 23.81 -0.45
C ASP A 130 -12.21 22.57 0.37
N PHE A 131 -11.09 22.70 1.10
CA PHE A 131 -10.59 21.65 1.97
C PHE A 131 -11.45 21.40 3.19
N ALA A 132 -12.23 22.37 3.66
CA ALA A 132 -13.14 22.13 4.78
C ALA A 132 -14.19 21.08 4.42
N GLN A 133 -14.63 21.06 3.16
CA GLN A 133 -15.62 20.12 2.66
C GLN A 133 -14.99 18.83 2.12
N TYR A 134 -13.93 18.94 1.32
CA TYR A 134 -13.39 17.82 0.53
C TYR A 134 -12.00 17.35 0.96
N GLY A 135 -11.38 18.00 1.94
CA GLY A 135 -10.06 17.64 2.44
C GLY A 135 -10.01 16.23 3.04
N TRP A 136 -8.92 15.52 2.76
CA TRP A 136 -8.52 14.28 3.40
C TRP A 136 -7.12 14.46 3.97
N PHE A 137 -7.07 14.58 5.30
CA PHE A 137 -5.87 14.91 6.07
C PHE A 137 -5.76 14.05 7.34
N PRO A 138 -5.68 12.71 7.22
CA PRO A 138 -5.42 11.87 8.38
C PRO A 138 -3.99 12.08 8.90
N ASP A 139 -3.71 11.71 10.15
CA ASP A 139 -2.37 11.80 10.72
C ASP A 139 -1.44 10.65 10.30
N ARG A 140 -2.02 9.50 9.92
CA ARG A 140 -1.34 8.31 9.38
C ARG A 140 -2.13 7.71 8.22
N LEU A 141 -1.53 6.76 7.49
CA LEU A 141 -2.22 6.06 6.40
C LEU A 141 -3.20 5.02 6.98
N PRO A 142 -4.45 4.94 6.47
CA PRO A 142 -5.38 3.86 6.82
C PRO A 142 -4.81 2.44 6.73
N SER A 143 -3.85 2.19 5.84
CA SER A 143 -3.16 0.89 5.76
C SER A 143 -2.27 0.59 6.98
N GLU A 144 -1.67 1.62 7.59
CA GLU A 144 -0.80 1.48 8.78
C GLU A 144 -1.60 1.26 10.07
N GLU A 145 -2.85 1.74 10.15
CA GLU A 145 -3.70 1.59 11.35
C GLU A 145 -4.10 0.11 11.61
N GLY A 146 -4.10 -0.74 10.58
CA GLY A 146 -4.43 -2.17 10.72
C GLY A 146 -3.31 -3.06 11.24
N GLU A 147 -2.04 -2.60 11.16
CA GLU A 147 -0.88 -3.39 11.57
C GLU A 147 -0.69 -3.41 13.10
N GLU A 148 -1.09 -2.34 13.80
CA GLU A 148 -1.01 -2.26 15.27
C GLU A 148 -2.05 -3.18 15.97
N GLU A 149 -3.22 -3.43 15.36
CA GLU A 149 -4.23 -4.35 15.90
C GLU A 149 -3.78 -5.83 15.82
N GLU A 150 -3.02 -6.21 14.79
CA GLU A 150 -2.50 -7.58 14.62
C GLU A 150 -1.30 -7.89 15.54
N GLU A 151 -0.44 -6.90 15.82
CA GLU A 151 0.70 -7.06 16.74
C GLU A 151 0.27 -7.19 18.21
N GLU A 152 -0.73 -6.42 18.67
CA GLU A 152 -1.24 -6.53 20.05
C GLU A 152 -1.93 -7.87 20.31
N LEU A 153 -2.68 -8.41 19.33
CA LEU A 153 -3.31 -9.74 19.40
C LEU A 153 -2.30 -10.91 19.47
N SER A 154 -1.06 -10.70 19.04
CA SER A 154 -0.01 -11.72 19.10
C SER A 154 0.69 -11.81 20.48
N SER A 155 0.47 -10.82 21.36
CA SER A 155 1.20 -10.68 22.62
C SER A 155 0.47 -11.24 23.85
N ASP A 156 -0.83 -11.50 23.78
CA ASP A 156 -1.67 -11.93 24.91
C ASP A 156 -1.84 -13.46 25.08
N GLU A 157 -1.27 -14.31 24.21
CA GLU A 157 -1.45 -15.77 24.29
C GLU A 157 -0.18 -16.54 24.73
N TYR A 158 0.45 -16.19 25.84
CA TYR A 158 1.31 -17.11 26.61
C TYR A 158 1.43 -16.70 28.09
N GLU A 159 0.37 -16.86 28.88
CA GLU A 159 0.54 -17.03 30.34
C GLU A 159 -0.36 -18.15 30.89
N GLY A 160 0.28 -19.13 31.53
CA GLY A 160 -0.27 -19.83 32.69
C GLY A 160 -0.86 -21.22 32.46
N GLY A 161 -0.03 -22.26 32.67
CA GLY A 161 -0.49 -23.64 32.75
C GLY A 161 0.42 -24.58 33.54
N GLU A 162 0.92 -24.17 34.71
CA GLU A 162 1.39 -25.10 35.74
C GLU A 162 0.24 -25.40 36.69
N GLY A 163 -0.16 -26.67 36.77
CA GLY A 163 -1.26 -27.14 37.61
C GLY A 163 -1.27 -28.66 37.73
N ASP A 164 -0.46 -29.14 38.67
CA ASP A 164 -0.46 -30.43 39.34
C ASP A 164 -1.87 -31.03 39.57
N ASP A 165 -2.07 -32.32 39.27
CA ASP A 165 -3.10 -33.11 39.95
C ASP A 165 -2.80 -34.63 39.93
N THR A 166 -2.67 -35.10 41.17
CA THR A 166 -2.40 -36.42 41.73
C THR A 166 -3.24 -37.63 41.27
N ASP A 167 -2.58 -38.80 41.33
CA ASP A 167 -3.03 -40.16 41.70
C ASP A 167 -4.48 -40.62 41.44
N ARG A 168 -4.64 -41.66 40.59
CA ARG A 168 -5.54 -42.79 40.89
C ARG A 168 -5.17 -44.11 40.21
N ASN A 169 -4.92 -45.11 41.05
CA ASN A 169 -4.66 -46.53 40.82
C ASN A 169 -5.62 -47.26 39.86
N GLY A 170 -5.10 -48.31 39.19
CA GLY A 170 -5.90 -49.52 38.92
C GLY A 170 -5.43 -50.46 37.80
N ASP A 171 -4.77 -51.55 38.21
CA ASP A 171 -4.93 -52.92 37.69
C ASP A 171 -4.14 -53.42 36.44
N ARG A 172 -3.25 -54.38 36.74
CA ARG A 172 -3.04 -55.72 36.13
C ARG A 172 -1.95 -55.95 35.06
N ASN A 173 -0.89 -56.59 35.57
CA ASN A 173 -0.35 -57.92 35.22
C ASN A 173 0.19 -58.22 33.81
N GLY A 174 1.43 -58.71 33.80
CA GLY A 174 2.09 -59.45 32.72
C GLY A 174 3.58 -59.11 32.69
N ASP A 175 4.40 -59.59 33.63
CA ASP A 175 5.07 -60.89 33.55
C ASP A 175 5.78 -61.12 32.20
N MET A 176 7.12 -61.04 32.24
CA MET A 176 8.07 -62.02 31.70
C MET A 176 9.37 -61.36 31.23
N THR A 177 10.44 -61.70 31.95
CA THR A 177 11.79 -62.05 31.41
C THR A 177 12.62 -60.94 30.78
N ARG A 178 13.96 -60.86 30.92
CA ARG A 178 15.01 -61.62 31.59
C ARG A 178 16.34 -61.01 31.07
N GLU A 179 17.35 -60.94 31.94
CA GLU A 179 18.80 -60.81 31.67
C GLU A 179 19.30 -59.49 31.04
N GLU A 180 20.06 -58.66 31.77
CA GLU A 180 21.44 -58.82 32.27
C GLU A 180 22.51 -58.31 31.27
N GLU A 181 23.32 -57.37 31.79
CA GLU A 181 24.74 -57.10 31.47
C GLU A 181 25.04 -56.43 30.11
N GLU A 182 26.01 -55.54 29.94
CA GLU A 182 27.18 -55.18 30.75
C GLU A 182 27.68 -53.78 30.35
N GLU A 183 28.62 -53.29 31.14
CA GLU A 183 29.26 -51.98 31.17
C GLU A 183 30.11 -51.65 29.93
N GLY A 184 30.53 -50.39 29.78
CA GLY A 184 31.60 -50.07 28.82
C GLY A 184 31.82 -48.61 28.47
N GLU A 185 32.22 -47.84 29.47
CA GLU A 185 33.11 -46.68 29.44
C GLU A 185 33.93 -46.36 28.15
N ALA A 186 34.13 -45.04 27.98
CA ALA A 186 35.35 -44.37 27.49
C ALA A 186 35.53 -44.01 26.00
N ASN A 187 35.46 -42.69 25.79
CA ASN A 187 36.53 -41.84 25.25
C ASN A 187 36.97 -41.92 23.76
N ASN A 188 36.69 -40.79 23.09
CA ASN A 188 37.67 -39.83 22.56
C ASN A 188 38.46 -40.16 21.27
N THR A 189 38.38 -39.17 20.36
CA THR A 189 39.26 -38.84 19.21
C THR A 189 39.10 -39.65 17.93
#